data_AF-A0A7S1ZG18-F1
#
_entry.id   AF-A0A7S1ZG18-F1
#
_cell.length_a   1.000
_cell.length_b   1.000
_cell.length_c   1.000
_cell.angle_alpha   90.00
_cell.angle_beta   90.00
_cell.angle_gamma   90.00
#
_symmetry.space_group_name_H-M   'P 1'
#
loop_
_entity.id
_entity.type
_entity.pdbx_description
1 polymer ?
#
loop_
_entity_poly.entity_id
_entity_poly.type
_entity_poly.pdbx_seq_one_letter_code
_entity_poly.pdbx_strand_id
1 'polypeptide(L)'
;MAMMMGMEGEDEEGDEDGVVMMDDGDGEDGKGKGKKGGEDDAKAEKCDGGDDDDDDDEDDELDPAQLHFVEDENGPTGSLGVGLLTLRLAASIKRNPELWTEKREGSLSDLFPRDSKSVRSLPPWRCEDAEIQSALDASLDDLRNVGALSPRDVEDVRERLALVVRYNVLSVETSPELFSHPGESGHTPLSGAGLYPLASFFNHSSRPNVSRFAIGDVAFFVANREVKRGEELCISYVEHELLCEDEGRRTGALGMDFRDLDADGSGDDDGDGDGEDGGANEMEVDEDMPRWGPVVDDDVQRELMAQEDVAARLEEIEVMLLRSEGKLTKGAIRNIKTESAREIAESYLDHDDEGDDDNGNGNGGDNGNG
;
A
#
# COMPACT_ATOMS: atom_id res chain seq x y z
N MET A 1 -13.37 14.55 30.09
CA MET A 1 -13.26 15.79 30.88
C MET A 1 -12.11 16.58 30.28
N ALA A 2 -12.40 17.42 29.29
CA ALA A 2 -11.39 18.12 28.51
C ALA A 2 -10.90 19.34 29.30
N MET A 3 -9.63 19.31 29.74
CA MET A 3 -8.95 20.49 30.25
C MET A 3 -8.40 21.29 29.07
N MET A 4 -9.14 22.31 28.66
CA MET A 4 -8.56 23.44 27.93
C MET A 4 -7.69 24.22 28.93
N MET A 5 -6.37 24.18 28.75
CA MET A 5 -5.49 25.16 29.37
C MET A 5 -5.55 26.43 28.52
N GLY A 6 -6.03 27.51 29.13
CA GLY A 6 -6.01 28.84 28.55
C GLY A 6 -4.58 29.34 28.40
N MET A 7 -4.22 29.72 27.17
CA MET A 7 -3.09 30.59 26.91
C MET A 7 -3.54 32.02 27.24
N GLU A 8 -3.15 32.51 28.41
CA GLU A 8 -3.09 33.95 28.66
C GLU A 8 -1.79 34.44 27.99
N GLY A 9 -1.95 35.18 26.90
CA GLY A 9 -0.85 35.87 26.23
C GLY A 9 -0.49 37.10 27.04
N GLU A 10 0.71 37.10 27.60
CA GLU A 10 1.37 38.29 28.13
C GLU A 10 2.05 39.02 26.96
N ASP A 11 1.75 40.31 26.86
CA ASP A 11 2.36 41.26 25.93
C ASP A 11 3.84 41.47 26.31
N GLU A 12 4.77 41.02 25.47
CA GLU A 12 6.17 41.47 25.50
C GLU A 12 6.44 42.38 24.28
N GLU A 13 6.44 43.69 24.55
CA GLU A 13 7.13 44.69 23.74
C GLU A 13 8.65 44.46 23.89
N GLY A 14 9.37 44.29 22.77
CA GLY A 14 10.80 44.01 22.77
C GLY A 14 11.49 44.43 21.48
N ASP A 15 11.88 45.70 21.47
CA ASP A 15 13.06 46.33 20.88
C ASP A 15 13.62 45.85 19.51
N GLU A 16 13.53 46.79 18.57
CA GLU A 16 14.27 46.87 17.33
C GLU A 16 15.78 47.02 17.59
N ASP A 17 16.61 46.08 17.13
CA ASP A 17 18.06 46.31 17.03
C ASP A 17 18.68 45.59 15.81
N GLY A 18 19.24 46.41 14.92
CA GLY A 18 20.56 46.18 14.33
C GLY A 18 20.73 45.12 13.25
N VAL A 19 20.42 45.45 12.00
CA VAL A 19 20.97 44.76 10.82
C VAL A 19 22.47 45.05 10.72
N VAL A 20 23.32 44.08 11.05
CA VAL A 20 24.77 44.13 10.79
C VAL A 20 25.05 43.33 9.52
N MET A 21 25.45 44.05 8.48
CA MET A 21 26.01 43.51 7.23
C MET A 21 27.24 42.66 7.55
N MET A 22 27.22 41.38 7.18
CA MET A 22 28.42 40.54 7.19
C MET A 22 29.10 40.60 5.82
N ASP A 23 30.39 40.87 5.92
CA ASP A 23 31.41 41.13 4.92
C ASP A 23 31.77 39.85 4.15
N ASP A 24 31.89 39.97 2.83
CA ASP A 24 32.28 38.88 1.92
C ASP A 24 33.77 38.55 2.12
N GLY A 25 34.04 37.47 2.84
CA GLY A 25 35.38 36.94 3.05
C GLY A 25 35.83 36.03 1.92
N ASP A 26 36.72 36.57 1.07
CA ASP A 26 37.53 35.84 0.09
C ASP A 26 38.30 34.65 0.73
N GLY A 27 38.03 33.44 0.24
CA GLY A 27 38.65 32.19 0.68
C GLY A 27 39.54 31.57 -0.41
N GLU A 28 40.83 31.53 -0.11
CA GLU A 28 41.98 31.26 -0.99
C GLU A 28 42.07 29.88 -1.70
N ASP A 29 42.81 29.93 -2.82
CA ASP A 29 43.27 28.84 -3.68
C ASP A 29 44.10 27.75 -2.98
N GLY A 30 43.56 26.54 -2.89
CA GLY A 30 44.26 25.33 -2.47
C GLY A 30 44.83 24.51 -3.63
N LYS A 31 46.06 24.78 -4.06
CA LYS A 31 46.84 23.94 -4.99
C LYS A 31 47.19 22.57 -4.38
N GLY A 32 46.47 21.52 -4.76
CA GLY A 32 46.80 20.12 -4.48
C GLY A 32 47.69 19.48 -5.55
N LYS A 33 48.90 19.07 -5.14
CA LYS A 33 49.96 18.49 -5.97
C LYS A 33 49.60 17.09 -6.51
N GLY A 34 49.95 16.87 -7.77
CA GLY A 34 49.91 15.56 -8.41
C GLY A 34 50.88 14.54 -7.81
N LYS A 35 50.49 13.26 -7.92
CA LYS A 35 51.36 12.11 -7.67
C LYS A 35 51.24 11.15 -8.86
N LYS A 36 52.39 10.97 -9.51
CA LYS A 36 52.67 9.97 -10.55
C LYS A 36 52.71 8.56 -9.93
N GLY A 37 52.40 7.57 -10.75
CA GLY A 37 53.09 6.27 -10.74
C GLY A 37 52.14 5.07 -10.69
N GLY A 38 52.23 4.21 -11.70
CA GLY A 38 51.59 2.89 -11.72
C GLY A 38 51.29 2.42 -13.14
N GLU A 39 52.34 2.18 -13.94
CA GLU A 39 52.24 1.28 -15.10
C GLU A 39 52.20 -0.15 -14.56
N ASP A 40 51.11 -0.87 -14.81
CA ASP A 40 51.07 -2.32 -14.65
C ASP A 40 50.59 -2.96 -15.95
N ASP A 41 51.49 -3.81 -16.47
CA ASP A 41 51.34 -4.65 -17.65
C ASP A 41 50.16 -5.63 -17.52
N ALA A 42 49.18 -5.51 -18.42
CA ALA A 42 48.18 -6.55 -18.64
C ALA A 42 48.45 -7.28 -19.96
N LYS A 43 48.83 -8.56 -19.81
CA LYS A 43 48.98 -9.58 -20.84
C LYS A 43 47.71 -9.68 -21.70
N ALA A 44 47.91 -9.61 -23.01
CA ALA A 44 46.96 -10.09 -24.00
C ALA A 44 46.85 -11.62 -23.91
N GLU A 45 45.76 -12.12 -23.33
CA GLU A 45 45.31 -13.50 -23.56
C GLU A 45 44.50 -13.55 -24.85
N LYS A 46 44.86 -14.54 -25.66
CA LYS A 46 44.34 -14.83 -26.98
C LYS A 46 43.20 -15.82 -26.76
N CYS A 47 41.96 -15.38 -26.90
CA CYS A 47 40.80 -16.27 -26.89
C CYS A 47 40.50 -16.67 -28.33
N ASP A 48 40.60 -17.97 -28.59
CA ASP A 48 40.21 -18.62 -29.84
C ASP A 48 38.73 -18.37 -30.14
N GLY A 49 38.43 -18.14 -31.42
CA GLY A 49 37.08 -18.08 -31.94
C GLY A 49 36.45 -19.47 -31.94
N GLY A 50 35.28 -19.56 -31.32
CA GLY A 50 34.26 -20.54 -31.65
C GLY A 50 33.12 -19.79 -32.32
N ASP A 51 32.98 -20.03 -33.63
CA ASP A 51 31.74 -19.79 -34.36
C ASP A 51 30.72 -20.82 -33.85
N ASP A 52 29.70 -20.37 -33.13
CA ASP A 52 28.46 -21.11 -32.94
C ASP A 52 27.32 -20.14 -33.31
N ASP A 53 26.90 -20.29 -34.56
CA ASP A 53 25.65 -19.78 -35.12
C ASP A 53 24.50 -20.54 -34.41
N ASP A 54 23.77 -19.88 -33.53
CA ASP A 54 22.42 -20.29 -33.13
C ASP A 54 21.59 -19.00 -32.92
N ASP A 55 21.09 -18.51 -34.05
CA ASP A 55 20.03 -17.50 -34.15
C ASP A 55 18.71 -18.13 -33.66
N ASP A 56 18.51 -18.18 -32.35
CA ASP A 56 17.17 -18.33 -31.74
C ASP A 56 16.88 -17.03 -30.98
N ASP A 57 16.58 -15.98 -31.75
CA ASP A 57 15.86 -14.79 -31.30
C ASP A 57 14.41 -15.21 -30.96
N GLU A 58 14.24 -15.99 -29.88
CA GLU A 58 12.98 -15.99 -29.16
C GLU A 58 12.92 -14.65 -28.43
N ASP A 59 12.22 -13.71 -29.06
CA ASP A 59 11.66 -12.52 -28.42
C ASP A 59 10.78 -13.00 -27.26
N ASP A 60 11.41 -13.33 -26.13
CA ASP A 60 10.80 -13.35 -24.82
C ASP A 60 10.43 -11.90 -24.51
N GLU A 61 9.36 -11.42 -25.15
CA GLU A 61 8.58 -10.31 -24.65
C GLU A 61 8.24 -10.67 -23.21
N LEU A 62 9.05 -10.15 -22.29
CA LEU A 62 8.82 -10.22 -20.86
C LEU A 62 7.45 -9.60 -20.63
N ASP A 63 6.44 -10.46 -20.61
CA ASP A 63 5.07 -10.10 -20.31
C ASP A 63 5.09 -9.35 -18.98
N PRO A 64 4.79 -8.04 -18.96
CA PRO A 64 4.79 -7.27 -17.72
C PRO A 64 3.75 -7.80 -16.71
N ALA A 65 2.84 -8.70 -17.12
CA ALA A 65 1.92 -9.42 -16.25
C ALA A 65 2.53 -10.64 -15.51
N GLN A 66 3.81 -10.97 -15.75
CA GLN A 66 4.53 -12.06 -15.06
C GLN A 66 5.34 -11.60 -13.84
N LEU A 67 4.92 -10.54 -13.15
CA LEU A 67 5.28 -10.35 -11.74
C LEU A 67 4.56 -11.42 -10.90
N HIS A 68 5.09 -12.64 -10.95
CA HIS A 68 4.78 -13.68 -9.99
C HIS A 68 5.22 -13.18 -8.60
N PHE A 69 4.26 -12.70 -7.81
CA PHE A 69 4.38 -12.73 -6.36
C PHE A 69 4.35 -14.20 -5.94
N VAL A 70 5.49 -14.88 -6.09
CA VAL A 70 5.70 -16.13 -5.38
C VAL A 70 5.76 -15.72 -3.91
N GLU A 71 4.66 -15.92 -3.22
CA GLU A 71 4.63 -15.94 -1.77
C GLU A 71 5.51 -17.13 -1.35
N ASP A 72 6.82 -16.87 -1.24
CA ASP A 72 7.67 -17.78 -0.48
C ASP A 72 7.06 -17.79 0.91
N GLU A 73 6.45 -18.93 1.31
CA GLU A 73 5.75 -19.09 2.60
C GLU A 73 6.66 -18.72 3.80
N ASN A 74 7.97 -18.56 3.57
CA ASN A 74 8.97 -18.14 4.56
C ASN A 74 9.73 -16.86 4.18
N GLY A 75 9.30 -16.14 3.14
CA GLY A 75 9.94 -14.93 2.65
C GLY A 75 9.83 -13.76 3.64
N PRO A 76 10.73 -12.76 3.54
CA PRO A 76 10.63 -11.55 4.35
C PRO A 76 9.32 -10.82 4.03
N THR A 77 8.50 -10.60 5.06
CA THR A 77 7.19 -9.94 4.94
C THR A 77 7.25 -8.44 5.24
N GLY A 78 8.44 -7.89 5.49
CA GLY A 78 8.65 -6.51 5.92
C GLY A 78 9.49 -5.70 4.96
N SER A 79 8.95 -4.56 4.50
CA SER A 79 9.72 -3.58 3.73
C SER A 79 10.83 -2.94 4.56
N LEU A 80 11.85 -2.42 3.88
CA LEU A 80 12.97 -1.67 4.45
C LEU A 80 12.48 -0.49 5.31
N GLY A 81 11.43 0.21 4.87
CA GLY A 81 10.83 1.33 5.60
C GLY A 81 10.29 0.92 6.97
N VAL A 82 9.55 -0.19 7.04
CA VAL A 82 9.03 -0.75 8.29
C VAL A 82 10.16 -1.23 9.20
N GLY A 83 11.19 -1.86 8.64
CA GLY A 83 12.38 -2.29 9.41
C GLY A 83 13.14 -1.13 10.04
N LEU A 84 13.39 -0.06 9.27
CA LEU A 84 14.04 1.15 9.77
C LEU A 84 13.21 1.85 10.86
N LEU A 85 11.89 1.91 10.69
CA LEU A 85 10.99 2.48 11.70
C LEU A 85 11.01 1.65 12.99
N THR A 86 10.97 0.32 12.87
CA THR A 86 11.04 -0.62 14.01
C THR A 86 12.35 -0.47 14.77
N LEU A 87 13.48 -0.41 14.06
CA LEU A 87 14.80 -0.20 14.67
C LEU A 87 14.88 1.14 15.42
N ARG A 88 14.38 2.23 14.83
CA ARG A 88 14.31 3.54 15.49
C ARG A 88 13.41 3.52 16.73
N LEU A 89 12.32 2.77 16.68
CA LEU A 89 11.41 2.63 17.80
C LEU A 89 12.04 1.82 18.94
N ALA A 90 12.75 0.73 18.64
CA ALA A 90 13.51 -0.03 19.63
C ALA A 90 14.55 0.84 20.34
N ALA A 91 15.31 1.65 19.58
CA ALA A 91 16.25 2.62 20.15
C ALA A 91 15.55 3.69 21.00
N SER A 92 14.32 4.08 20.65
CA SER A 92 13.52 5.04 21.40
C SER A 92 12.97 4.45 22.70
N ILE A 93 12.51 3.20 22.70
CA ILE A 93 12.13 2.45 23.91
C ILE A 93 13.34 2.29 24.84
N LYS A 94 14.53 2.00 24.30
CA LYS A 94 15.78 1.93 25.09
C LYS A 94 16.06 3.24 25.83
N ARG A 95 15.81 4.39 25.19
CA ARG A 95 16.00 5.73 25.77
C ARG A 95 14.87 6.14 26.71
N ASN A 96 13.63 5.78 26.37
CA ASN A 96 12.43 6.09 27.13
C ASN A 96 11.53 4.84 27.27
N PRO A 97 11.77 4.00 28.30
CA PRO A 97 11.02 2.76 28.53
C PRO A 97 9.54 2.97 28.83
N GLU A 98 9.13 4.18 29.21
CA GLU A 98 7.72 4.54 29.44
C GLU A 98 6.90 4.47 28.14
N LEU A 99 7.52 4.60 26.96
CA LEU A 99 6.85 4.42 25.67
C LEU A 99 6.18 3.05 25.52
N TRP A 100 6.72 2.03 26.21
CA TRP A 100 6.14 0.68 26.24
C TRP A 100 5.43 0.37 27.55
N THR A 101 6.01 0.77 28.69
CA THR A 101 5.53 0.32 30.00
C THR A 101 4.41 1.18 30.59
N GLU A 102 4.28 2.42 30.13
CA GLU A 102 3.31 3.33 30.70
C GLU A 102 1.90 3.02 30.18
N LYS A 103 0.96 2.81 31.11
CA LYS A 103 -0.46 2.61 30.80
C LYS A 103 -1.15 3.94 30.57
N ARG A 104 -0.74 4.64 29.52
CA ARG A 104 -1.48 5.79 28.97
C ARG A 104 -2.28 5.31 27.76
N GLU A 105 -3.43 5.93 27.55
CA GLU A 105 -4.23 5.72 26.35
C GLU A 105 -3.36 6.03 25.12
N GLY A 106 -3.24 5.04 24.22
CA GLY A 106 -2.32 5.13 23.08
C GLY A 106 -0.87 4.77 23.39
N SER A 107 -0.60 3.97 24.43
CA SER A 107 0.72 3.37 24.60
C SER A 107 1.03 2.36 23.49
N LEU A 108 2.30 2.18 23.17
CA LEU A 108 2.73 1.19 22.15
C LEU A 108 2.31 -0.23 22.53
N SER A 109 2.27 -0.54 23.84
CA SER A 109 1.84 -1.85 24.34
C SER A 109 0.37 -2.15 24.09
N ASP A 110 -0.45 -1.13 23.84
CA ASP A 110 -1.91 -1.26 23.65
C ASP A 110 -2.29 -1.47 22.17
N LEU A 111 -1.33 -1.31 21.26
CA LEU A 111 -1.50 -1.51 19.82
C LEU A 111 -1.57 -2.99 19.45
N PHE A 112 -2.20 -3.28 18.31
CA PHE A 112 -2.32 -4.65 17.80
C PHE A 112 -0.97 -5.17 17.27
N PRO A 113 -0.59 -6.44 17.48
CA PRO A 113 -1.24 -7.45 18.31
C PRO A 113 -1.07 -7.11 19.80
N ARG A 114 -2.17 -7.21 20.57
CA ARG A 114 -2.22 -6.77 21.99
C ARG A 114 -1.70 -7.79 22.99
N ASP A 115 -1.68 -9.06 22.61
CA ASP A 115 -1.31 -10.17 23.48
C ASP A 115 -0.59 -11.28 22.70
N SER A 116 0.06 -12.18 23.45
CA SER A 116 0.81 -13.29 22.89
C SER A 116 -0.05 -14.30 22.12
N LYS A 117 -1.37 -14.34 22.32
CA LYS A 117 -2.26 -15.21 21.53
C LYS A 117 -2.38 -14.64 20.12
N SER A 118 -2.65 -13.35 19.99
CA SER A 118 -2.68 -12.66 18.69
C SER A 118 -1.34 -12.73 17.97
N VAL A 119 -0.21 -12.61 18.67
CA VAL A 119 1.12 -12.74 18.04
C VAL A 119 1.30 -14.11 17.37
N ARG A 120 0.87 -15.18 18.04
CA ARG A 120 1.06 -16.55 17.54
C ARG A 120 0.16 -16.92 16.36
N SER A 121 -0.94 -16.18 16.16
CA SER A 121 -1.81 -16.37 15.01
C SER A 121 -1.38 -15.59 13.78
N LEU A 122 -0.38 -14.70 13.91
CA LEU A 122 0.09 -13.86 12.82
C LEU A 122 1.35 -14.47 12.18
N PRO A 123 1.58 -14.25 10.88
CA PRO A 123 2.81 -14.65 10.23
C PRO A 123 4.04 -14.04 10.91
N PRO A 124 5.17 -14.75 10.97
CA PRO A 124 6.41 -14.18 11.45
C PRO A 124 6.82 -12.99 10.56
N TRP A 125 7.29 -11.92 11.19
CA TRP A 125 7.80 -10.76 10.48
C TRP A 125 9.33 -10.78 10.40
N ARG A 126 9.85 -10.47 9.21
CA ARG A 126 11.28 -10.25 8.96
C ARG A 126 11.46 -9.11 7.97
N CYS A 127 12.46 -8.27 8.21
CA CYS A 127 12.86 -7.24 7.25
C CYS A 127 13.52 -7.91 6.02
N GLU A 128 13.19 -7.42 4.83
CA GLU A 128 13.83 -7.81 3.57
C GLU A 128 15.35 -7.54 3.57
N ASP A 129 15.78 -6.48 4.25
CA ASP A 129 17.18 -6.10 4.37
C ASP A 129 17.82 -6.82 5.57
N ALA A 130 18.77 -7.70 5.27
CA ALA A 130 19.46 -8.52 6.26
C ALA A 130 20.33 -7.70 7.23
N GLU A 131 20.90 -6.57 6.80
CA GLU A 131 21.69 -5.70 7.66
C GLU A 131 20.78 -4.99 8.67
N ILE A 132 19.64 -4.48 8.20
CA ILE A 132 18.63 -3.85 9.07
C ILE A 132 18.03 -4.87 10.04
N GLN A 133 17.72 -6.09 9.59
CA GLN A 133 17.25 -7.16 10.47
C GLN A 133 18.28 -7.48 11.56
N SER A 134 19.55 -7.64 11.20
CA SER A 134 20.62 -7.91 12.17
C SER A 134 20.79 -6.77 13.18
N ALA A 135 20.70 -5.52 12.72
CA ALA A 135 20.75 -4.35 13.60
C ALA A 135 19.55 -4.29 14.55
N LEU A 136 18.36 -4.65 14.07
CA LEU A 136 17.15 -4.74 14.89
C LEU A 136 17.29 -5.81 15.97
N ASP A 137 17.72 -7.02 15.62
CA ASP A 137 17.92 -8.12 16.58
C ASP A 137 18.91 -7.70 17.69
N ALA A 138 20.03 -7.07 17.31
CA ALA A 138 21.00 -6.55 18.27
C ALA A 138 20.41 -5.46 19.17
N SER A 139 19.63 -4.52 18.60
CA SER A 139 18.96 -3.47 19.37
C SER A 139 17.93 -4.03 20.35
N LEU A 140 17.22 -5.10 19.97
CA LEU A 140 16.26 -5.78 20.83
C LEU A 140 16.93 -6.59 21.94
N ASP A 141 18.07 -7.23 21.67
CA ASP A 141 18.91 -7.89 22.69
C ASP A 141 19.41 -6.89 23.74
N ASP A 142 19.79 -5.69 23.30
CA ASP A 142 20.28 -4.61 24.14
C ASP A 142 19.24 -4.12 25.17
N LEU A 143 17.94 -4.31 24.92
CA LEU A 143 16.89 -3.94 25.86
C LEU A 143 16.97 -4.71 27.19
N ARG A 144 17.61 -5.89 27.20
CA ARG A 144 17.88 -6.66 28.43
C ARG A 144 18.72 -5.89 29.45
N ASN A 145 19.48 -4.91 28.99
CA ASN A 145 20.34 -4.07 29.85
C ASN A 145 19.63 -2.80 30.35
N VAL A 146 18.36 -2.59 29.98
CA VAL A 146 17.57 -1.42 30.39
C VAL A 146 16.88 -1.72 31.72
N GLY A 147 17.44 -1.22 32.82
CA GLY A 147 16.97 -1.55 34.18
C GLY A 147 15.53 -1.14 34.51
N ALA A 148 14.89 -0.28 33.70
CA ALA A 148 13.49 0.10 33.86
C ALA A 148 12.50 -0.87 33.21
N LEU A 149 12.95 -1.75 32.30
CA LEU A 149 12.12 -2.79 31.70
C LEU A 149 12.22 -4.06 32.54
N SER A 150 11.08 -4.66 32.88
CA SER A 150 11.10 -6.00 33.49
C SER A 150 11.51 -7.05 32.45
N PRO A 151 12.00 -8.24 32.85
CA PRO A 151 12.29 -9.33 31.90
C PRO A 151 11.09 -9.71 31.04
N ARG A 152 9.87 -9.55 31.58
CA ARG A 152 8.62 -9.77 30.83
C ARG A 152 8.40 -8.71 29.76
N ASP A 153 8.63 -7.43 30.08
CA ASP A 153 8.49 -6.34 29.11
C ASP A 153 9.50 -6.48 27.97
N VAL A 154 10.73 -6.89 28.28
CA VAL A 154 11.75 -7.14 27.24
C VAL A 154 11.32 -8.24 26.29
N GLU A 155 10.78 -9.36 26.78
CA GLU A 155 10.30 -10.43 25.91
C GLU A 155 9.07 -9.99 25.10
N ASP A 156 8.15 -9.26 25.74
CA ASP A 156 6.97 -8.70 25.07
C ASP A 156 7.35 -7.75 23.93
N VAL A 157 8.32 -6.84 24.14
CA VAL A 157 8.86 -5.96 23.08
C VAL A 157 9.50 -6.79 21.96
N ARG A 158 10.31 -7.80 22.30
CA ARG A 158 11.00 -8.66 21.30
C ARG A 158 10.02 -9.40 20.40
N GLU A 159 8.98 -9.97 20.98
CA GLU A 159 7.99 -10.75 20.23
C GLU A 159 7.05 -9.84 19.43
N ARG A 160 6.70 -8.66 19.95
CA ARG A 160 5.60 -7.84 19.41
C ARG A 160 6.03 -6.64 18.59
N LEU A 161 7.17 -6.01 18.87
CA LEU A 161 7.46 -4.66 18.35
C LEU A 161 7.37 -4.58 16.82
N ALA A 162 7.95 -5.54 16.12
CA ALA A 162 7.92 -5.58 14.66
C ALA A 162 6.49 -5.72 14.11
N LEU A 163 5.68 -6.60 14.70
CA LEU A 163 4.28 -6.77 14.33
C LEU A 163 3.46 -5.52 14.69
N VAL A 164 3.70 -4.92 15.85
CA VAL A 164 3.07 -3.64 16.25
C VAL A 164 3.35 -2.57 15.21
N VAL A 165 4.58 -2.44 14.71
CA VAL A 165 4.85 -1.49 13.63
C VAL A 165 4.13 -1.91 12.34
N ARG A 166 4.24 -3.17 11.92
CA ARG A 166 3.60 -3.68 10.68
C ARG A 166 2.11 -3.34 10.60
N TYR A 167 1.33 -3.65 11.63
CA TYR A 167 -0.14 -3.54 11.57
C TYR A 167 -0.69 -2.16 11.97
N ASN A 168 0.15 -1.23 12.43
CA ASN A 168 -0.32 0.06 12.95
C ASN A 168 0.35 1.26 12.28
N VAL A 169 1.34 1.02 11.42
CA VAL A 169 1.97 2.07 10.64
C VAL A 169 0.98 2.62 9.63
N LEU A 170 0.96 3.93 9.49
CA LEU A 170 0.17 4.64 8.51
C LEU A 170 1.11 5.22 7.46
N SER A 171 0.71 5.09 6.18
CA SER A 171 1.37 5.83 5.11
C SER A 171 1.24 7.34 5.37
N VAL A 172 2.32 8.06 5.17
CA VAL A 172 2.38 9.52 5.26
C VAL A 172 2.73 10.02 3.87
N GLU A 173 1.71 10.37 3.11
CA GLU A 173 1.89 11.01 1.82
C GLU A 173 2.16 12.49 2.04
N THR A 174 3.39 12.91 1.78
CA THR A 174 3.70 14.33 1.71
C THR A 174 3.43 14.81 0.29
N SER A 175 2.14 15.03 0.00
CA SER A 175 1.61 15.66 -1.22
C SER A 175 1.34 14.71 -2.40
N PRO A 176 0.14 14.11 -2.47
CA PRO A 176 -0.16 13.10 -3.50
C PRO A 176 -0.09 13.65 -4.94
N GLU A 177 -0.40 14.92 -5.19
CA GLU A 177 -0.46 15.44 -6.59
C GLU A 177 0.06 16.88 -6.79
N LEU A 178 0.11 17.69 -5.74
CA LEU A 178 0.41 19.14 -5.87
C LEU A 178 1.89 19.49 -5.69
N PHE A 179 2.71 18.57 -5.19
CA PHE A 179 4.14 18.80 -4.94
C PHE A 179 4.99 17.59 -5.34
N SER A 180 4.72 17.00 -6.51
CA SER A 180 5.63 16.04 -7.13
C SER A 180 6.97 16.73 -7.34
N HIS A 181 8.03 16.24 -6.70
CA HIS A 181 9.36 16.77 -6.98
C HIS A 181 9.84 16.23 -8.33
N PRO A 182 10.36 17.09 -9.22
CA PRO A 182 11.03 16.63 -10.42
C PRO A 182 12.27 15.83 -10.01
N GLY A 183 12.18 14.51 -10.13
CA GLY A 183 13.30 13.58 -10.03
C GLY A 183 13.82 13.21 -11.43
N GLU A 184 14.93 12.46 -11.50
CA GLU A 184 15.45 11.95 -12.79
C GLU A 184 14.43 11.09 -13.55
N SER A 185 13.48 10.47 -12.83
CA SER A 185 12.35 9.69 -13.36
C SER A 185 11.03 10.47 -13.48
N GLY A 186 11.05 11.82 -13.39
CA GLY A 186 9.86 12.68 -13.53
C GLY A 186 9.11 12.92 -12.23
N HIS A 187 8.87 11.89 -11.41
CA HIS A 187 8.20 12.00 -10.11
C HIS A 187 8.84 11.07 -9.09
N THR A 188 9.34 11.62 -7.96
CA THR A 188 9.69 10.80 -6.79
C THR A 188 8.51 10.83 -5.82
N PRO A 189 7.88 9.69 -5.49
CA PRO A 189 6.84 9.66 -4.48
C PRO A 189 7.45 10.12 -3.16
N LEU A 190 6.91 11.20 -2.61
CA LEU A 190 7.23 11.62 -1.25
C LEU A 190 6.30 10.90 -0.27
N SER A 191 6.40 9.57 -0.26
CA SER A 191 5.70 8.74 0.70
C SER A 191 6.65 8.37 1.83
N GLY A 192 6.13 8.43 3.05
CA GLY A 192 6.78 7.98 4.26
C GLY A 192 5.86 7.04 5.02
N ALA A 193 6.36 6.55 6.16
CA ALA A 193 5.61 5.71 7.07
C ALA A 193 5.73 6.27 8.48
N GLY A 194 4.60 6.41 9.17
CA GLY A 194 4.53 6.98 10.53
C GLY A 194 3.68 6.11 11.44
N LEU A 195 4.12 5.96 12.70
CA LEU A 195 3.34 5.28 13.72
C LEU A 195 2.63 6.32 14.59
N TYR A 196 1.30 6.29 14.58
CA TYR A 196 0.44 7.25 15.27
C TYR A 196 -0.47 6.51 16.26
N PRO A 197 -0.04 6.27 17.51
CA PRO A 197 -0.72 5.31 18.38
C PRO A 197 -2.21 5.56 18.58
N LEU A 198 -2.64 6.83 18.69
CA LEU A 198 -4.07 7.15 18.82
C LEU A 198 -4.86 6.91 17.53
N ALA A 199 -4.25 7.11 16.37
CA ALA A 199 -4.88 6.88 15.08
C ALA A 199 -4.95 5.39 14.71
N SER A 200 -4.04 4.58 15.24
CA SER A 200 -4.04 3.12 15.02
C SER A 200 -5.23 2.40 15.64
N PHE A 201 -6.13 3.11 16.34
CA PHE A 201 -7.41 2.59 16.84
C PHE A 201 -8.58 2.77 15.86
N PHE A 202 -8.42 3.53 14.77
CA PHE A 202 -9.44 3.54 13.72
C PHE A 202 -9.46 2.19 13.02
N ASN A 203 -10.63 1.60 12.84
CA ASN A 203 -10.78 0.39 12.04
C ASN A 203 -10.86 0.71 10.53
N HIS A 204 -10.63 -0.32 9.73
CA HIS A 204 -10.83 -0.27 8.28
C HIS A 204 -12.32 -0.20 7.93
N SER A 205 -12.65 0.48 6.83
CA SER A 205 -13.91 0.31 6.11
C SER A 205 -13.71 0.69 4.64
N SER A 206 -14.29 -0.08 3.72
CA SER A 206 -14.44 0.27 2.30
C SER A 206 -15.32 1.53 2.09
N ARG A 207 -16.06 1.96 3.11
CA ARG A 207 -16.94 3.15 3.10
C ARG A 207 -16.63 4.05 4.30
N PRO A 208 -15.39 4.55 4.42
CA PRO A 208 -14.93 5.22 5.62
C PRO A 208 -15.71 6.50 5.89
N ASN A 209 -15.95 6.81 7.17
CA ASN A 209 -16.60 8.07 7.59
C ASN A 209 -15.60 9.12 8.08
N VAL A 210 -14.32 8.77 8.11
CA VAL A 210 -13.19 9.65 8.40
C VAL A 210 -12.17 9.54 7.27
N SER A 211 -11.78 10.69 6.73
CA SER A 211 -10.64 10.82 5.82
C SER A 211 -9.39 11.22 6.60
N ARG A 212 -8.22 10.77 6.13
CA ARG A 212 -6.92 11.11 6.71
C ARG A 212 -6.04 11.82 5.71
N PHE A 213 -5.25 12.77 6.17
CA PHE A 213 -4.15 13.38 5.42
C PHE A 213 -3.05 13.80 6.40
N ALA A 214 -1.84 14.09 5.90
CA ALA A 214 -0.73 14.52 6.75
C ALA A 214 -0.09 15.82 6.23
N ILE A 215 0.43 16.63 7.15
CA ILE A 215 1.29 17.77 6.84
C ILE A 215 2.58 17.57 7.64
N GLY A 216 3.66 17.20 6.94
CA GLY A 216 4.90 16.79 7.59
C GLY A 216 4.68 15.54 8.44
N ASP A 217 4.99 15.61 9.73
CA ASP A 217 4.82 14.53 10.71
C ASP A 217 3.47 14.58 11.45
N VAL A 218 2.58 15.52 11.11
CA VAL A 218 1.27 15.67 11.76
C VAL A 218 0.17 15.05 10.90
N ALA A 219 -0.55 14.06 11.46
CA ALA A 219 -1.71 13.44 10.84
C ALA A 219 -3.02 14.12 11.25
N PHE A 220 -3.87 14.41 10.27
CA PHE A 220 -5.19 15.01 10.41
C PHE A 220 -6.26 13.98 10.07
N PHE A 221 -7.34 13.96 10.87
CA PHE A 221 -8.48 13.07 10.69
C PHE A 221 -9.74 13.92 10.64
N VAL A 222 -10.48 13.85 9.55
CA VAL A 222 -11.64 14.71 9.28
C VAL A 222 -12.84 13.84 8.91
N ALA A 223 -13.97 14.06 9.57
CA ALA A 223 -15.21 13.39 9.19
C ALA A 223 -15.63 13.82 7.78
N ASN A 224 -15.87 12.86 6.88
CA ASN A 224 -16.27 13.12 5.50
C ASN A 224 -17.80 13.10 5.30
N ARG A 225 -18.54 12.74 6.35
CA ARG A 225 -20.00 12.76 6.42
C ARG A 225 -20.49 13.08 7.84
N GLU A 226 -21.79 13.25 8.00
CA GLU A 226 -22.39 13.33 9.33
C GLU A 226 -22.16 12.02 10.10
N VAL A 227 -21.60 12.12 11.31
CA VAL A 227 -21.34 10.99 12.21
C VAL A 227 -22.24 11.13 13.43
N LYS A 228 -23.03 10.10 13.71
CA LYS A 228 -23.93 10.10 14.88
C LYS A 228 -23.17 9.76 16.14
N ARG A 229 -23.66 10.22 17.30
CA ARG A 229 -23.09 9.84 18.59
C ARG A 229 -23.15 8.32 18.77
N GLY A 230 -22.00 7.72 19.07
CA GLY A 230 -21.87 6.27 19.27
C GLY A 230 -21.67 5.48 17.98
N GLU A 231 -21.68 6.16 16.82
CA GLU A 231 -21.22 5.57 15.58
C GLU A 231 -19.69 5.40 15.62
N GLU A 232 -19.21 4.25 15.14
CA GLU A 232 -17.78 3.98 15.03
C GLU A 232 -17.14 4.87 13.97
N LEU A 233 -15.91 5.30 14.22
CA LEU A 233 -15.13 6.03 13.23
C LEU A 233 -14.21 5.04 12.51
N CYS A 234 -14.27 5.04 11.18
CA CYS A 234 -13.46 4.17 10.34
C CYS A 234 -12.72 4.98 9.27
N ILE A 235 -11.50 4.54 8.96
CA ILE A 235 -10.67 5.07 7.87
C ILE A 235 -10.47 3.99 6.80
N SER A 236 -10.03 4.37 5.61
CA SER A 236 -9.50 3.40 4.66
C SER A 236 -8.04 3.08 5.01
N TYR A 237 -7.68 1.80 4.92
CA TYR A 237 -6.30 1.33 5.03
C TYR A 237 -5.66 1.20 3.64
N VAL A 238 -6.48 1.04 2.60
CA VAL A 238 -6.07 1.10 1.20
C VAL A 238 -6.18 2.53 0.66
N GLU A 239 -5.54 2.77 -0.47
CA GLU A 239 -5.62 4.03 -1.20
C GLU A 239 -7.05 4.29 -1.70
N HIS A 240 -7.42 5.57 -1.88
CA HIS A 240 -8.79 5.95 -2.25
C HIS A 240 -9.20 5.42 -3.63
N GLU A 241 -8.23 5.26 -4.53
CA GLU A 241 -8.44 4.73 -5.87
C GLU A 241 -8.91 3.26 -5.82
N LEU A 242 -8.44 2.52 -4.81
CA LEU A 242 -8.78 1.11 -4.62
C LEU A 242 -10.15 0.91 -3.98
N LEU A 243 -10.79 1.96 -3.45
CA LEU A 243 -12.11 1.83 -2.81
C LEU A 243 -13.23 1.45 -3.79
N CYS A 244 -13.03 1.67 -5.09
CA CYS A 244 -13.97 1.30 -6.14
C CYS A 244 -13.71 -0.09 -6.73
N GLU A 245 -12.62 -0.74 -6.34
CA GLU A 245 -12.26 -2.09 -6.77
C GLU A 245 -13.11 -3.14 -6.06
N ASP A 246 -13.10 -4.39 -6.56
CA ASP A 246 -13.78 -5.52 -5.91
C ASP A 246 -13.13 -5.90 -4.56
N GLU A 247 -13.87 -6.67 -3.75
CA GLU A 247 -13.43 -7.12 -2.42
C GLU A 247 -12.09 -7.87 -2.45
N GLY A 248 -11.87 -8.71 -3.46
CA GLY A 248 -10.64 -9.48 -3.61
C GLY A 248 -9.45 -8.55 -3.85
N ARG A 249 -9.63 -7.57 -4.73
CA ARG A 249 -8.59 -6.56 -5.00
C ARG A 249 -8.26 -5.71 -3.78
N ARG A 250 -9.29 -5.23 -3.07
CA ARG A 250 -9.10 -4.44 -1.84
C ARG A 250 -8.40 -5.27 -0.75
N THR A 251 -8.81 -6.53 -0.57
CA THR A 251 -8.20 -7.44 0.40
C THR A 251 -6.73 -7.72 0.06
N GLY A 252 -6.40 -7.96 -1.21
CA GLY A 252 -5.01 -8.11 -1.65
C GLY A 252 -4.19 -6.85 -1.39
N ALA A 253 -4.74 -5.68 -1.70
CA ALA A 253 -4.05 -4.40 -1.49
C ALA A 253 -3.90 -4.00 -0.02
N LEU A 254 -4.76 -4.48 0.88
CA LEU A 254 -4.57 -4.28 2.32
C LEU A 254 -3.23 -4.85 2.77
N GLY A 255 -2.82 -6.02 2.24
CA GLY A 255 -1.62 -6.71 2.70
C GLY A 255 -1.68 -7.06 4.20
N MET A 256 -2.90 -7.21 4.73
CA MET A 256 -3.19 -7.50 6.13
C MET A 256 -3.78 -8.91 6.26
N ASP A 257 -3.58 -9.55 7.41
CA ASP A 257 -4.10 -10.92 7.66
C ASP A 257 -5.59 -10.93 8.04
N PHE A 258 -6.39 -10.05 7.44
CA PHE A 258 -7.84 -10.03 7.55
C PHE A 258 -8.48 -9.68 6.20
N ARG A 259 -9.72 -10.13 6.00
CA ARG A 259 -10.50 -9.85 4.78
C ARG A 259 -11.32 -8.58 4.94
N ASP A 260 -11.42 -7.78 3.89
CA ASP A 260 -12.31 -6.62 3.85
C ASP A 260 -13.76 -7.09 3.70
N LEU A 261 -14.44 -7.40 4.81
CA LEU A 261 -15.85 -7.74 4.76
C LEU A 261 -16.65 -6.48 4.47
N ASP A 262 -17.23 -6.41 3.26
CA ASP A 262 -18.00 -5.25 2.85
C ASP A 262 -19.10 -4.91 3.88
N ALA A 263 -19.17 -3.63 4.23
CA ALA A 263 -20.13 -3.13 5.21
C ALA A 263 -21.58 -3.10 4.69
N ASP A 264 -21.85 -3.64 3.50
CA ASP A 264 -23.20 -3.66 2.92
C ASP A 264 -24.15 -4.59 3.68
N GLY A 265 -23.63 -5.39 4.61
CA GLY A 265 -24.45 -6.13 5.55
C GLY A 265 -25.38 -7.12 4.86
N SER A 266 -25.08 -7.52 3.62
CA SER A 266 -25.76 -8.63 2.96
C SER A 266 -25.27 -9.98 3.46
N GLY A 267 -24.48 -10.00 4.53
CA GLY A 267 -24.30 -11.16 5.39
C GLY A 267 -25.62 -11.52 6.07
N ASP A 268 -26.55 -12.10 5.31
CA ASP A 268 -27.54 -13.07 5.78
C ASP A 268 -26.81 -14.34 6.26
N ASP A 269 -25.77 -14.18 7.08
CA ASP A 269 -25.08 -15.26 7.78
C ASP A 269 -25.86 -15.58 9.06
N ASP A 270 -27.09 -16.06 8.86
CA ASP A 270 -27.89 -16.75 9.89
C ASP A 270 -27.33 -18.18 10.15
N GLY A 271 -26.09 -18.43 9.78
CA GLY A 271 -25.39 -19.68 10.05
C GLY A 271 -24.98 -19.78 11.51
N ASP A 272 -25.83 -20.43 12.33
CA ASP A 272 -25.48 -21.09 13.60
C ASP A 272 -24.43 -22.23 13.36
N GLY A 273 -23.35 -21.92 12.64
CA GLY A 273 -22.23 -22.79 12.39
C GLY A 273 -21.26 -22.70 13.55
N ASP A 274 -21.32 -23.70 14.42
CA ASP A 274 -20.39 -23.91 15.53
C ASP A 274 -18.94 -23.64 15.08
N GLY A 275 -18.33 -22.61 15.67
CA GLY A 275 -17.01 -22.08 15.30
C GLY A 275 -15.87 -23.07 15.48
N GLU A 276 -15.67 -23.93 14.49
CA GLU A 276 -14.42 -24.68 14.30
C GLU A 276 -13.44 -23.82 13.50
N ASP A 277 -12.30 -23.55 14.16
CA ASP A 277 -11.07 -22.93 13.71
C ASP A 277 -11.08 -22.30 12.30
N GLY A 278 -10.99 -20.97 12.28
CA GLY A 278 -10.58 -20.18 11.11
C GLY A 278 -9.16 -20.52 10.70
N GLY A 279 -9.01 -21.66 10.03
CA GLY A 279 -7.87 -21.90 9.15
C GLY A 279 -7.77 -20.71 8.21
N ALA A 280 -6.58 -20.15 8.10
CA ALA A 280 -6.26 -19.17 7.06
C ALA A 280 -6.64 -19.83 5.74
N ASN A 281 -7.83 -19.51 5.26
CA ASN A 281 -8.37 -20.07 4.05
C ASN A 281 -7.60 -19.32 2.97
N GLU A 282 -6.51 -19.94 2.49
CA GLU A 282 -5.88 -19.63 1.23
C GLU A 282 -7.04 -19.47 0.25
N MET A 283 -7.32 -18.22 -0.10
CA MET A 283 -8.17 -17.97 -1.24
C MET A 283 -7.38 -18.62 -2.36
N GLU A 284 -7.86 -19.75 -2.89
CA GLU A 284 -7.37 -20.28 -4.15
C GLU A 284 -7.59 -19.13 -5.13
N VAL A 285 -6.54 -18.32 -5.31
CA VAL A 285 -6.50 -17.27 -6.31
C VAL A 285 -6.61 -18.07 -7.58
N ASP A 286 -7.79 -18.05 -8.20
CA ASP A 286 -8.01 -18.69 -9.48
C ASP A 286 -6.84 -18.25 -10.37
N GLU A 287 -6.00 -19.20 -10.78
CA GLU A 287 -4.82 -18.88 -11.60
C GLU A 287 -5.24 -18.23 -12.93
N ASP A 288 -6.52 -18.40 -13.30
CA ASP A 288 -7.22 -17.84 -14.45
C ASP A 288 -7.90 -16.48 -14.17
N MET A 289 -7.91 -15.98 -12.92
CA MET A 289 -8.42 -14.64 -12.62
C MET A 289 -7.42 -13.61 -13.19
N PRO A 290 -7.86 -12.66 -14.04
CA PRO A 290 -6.96 -11.73 -14.73
C PRO A 290 -6.04 -11.02 -13.73
N ARG A 291 -4.74 -11.28 -13.84
CA ARG A 291 -3.72 -10.74 -12.94
C ARG A 291 -3.82 -9.22 -12.87
N TRP A 292 -4.21 -8.71 -11.71
CA TRP A 292 -3.89 -7.43 -11.06
C TRP A 292 -3.56 -6.20 -11.94
N GLY A 293 -4.19 -6.08 -13.11
CA GLY A 293 -4.12 -4.89 -13.94
C GLY A 293 -5.13 -3.84 -13.46
N PRO A 294 -4.84 -2.53 -13.60
CA PRO A 294 -5.81 -1.47 -13.34
C PRO A 294 -7.12 -1.75 -14.09
N VAL A 295 -8.28 -1.34 -13.53
CA VAL A 295 -9.61 -1.51 -14.18
C VAL A 295 -9.62 -0.92 -15.60
N VAL A 296 -8.80 0.10 -15.80
CA VAL A 296 -8.50 0.66 -17.10
C VAL A 296 -7.05 0.29 -17.41
N ASP A 297 -6.87 -0.52 -18.45
CA ASP A 297 -5.55 -0.86 -18.98
C ASP A 297 -4.68 0.40 -19.19
N ASP A 298 -3.39 0.35 -18.89
CA ASP A 298 -2.48 1.50 -18.96
C ASP A 298 -2.47 2.15 -20.34
N ASP A 299 -2.60 1.36 -21.41
CA ASP A 299 -2.67 1.87 -22.78
C ASP A 299 -4.02 2.55 -23.05
N VAL A 300 -5.12 2.02 -22.50
CA VAL A 300 -6.44 2.65 -22.57
C VAL A 300 -6.45 3.97 -21.79
N GLN A 301 -5.86 4.00 -20.59
CA GLN A 301 -5.74 5.22 -19.81
C GLN A 301 -4.87 6.25 -20.54
N ARG A 302 -3.75 5.83 -21.15
CA ARG A 302 -2.87 6.70 -21.93
C ARG A 302 -3.59 7.24 -23.17
N GLU A 303 -4.34 6.41 -23.88
CA GLU A 303 -5.14 6.82 -25.04
C GLU A 303 -6.21 7.84 -24.64
N LEU A 304 -6.99 7.55 -23.59
CA LEU A 304 -7.97 8.49 -23.03
C LEU A 304 -7.29 9.82 -22.69
N MET A 305 -6.18 9.80 -21.98
CA MET A 305 -5.50 11.03 -21.56
C MET A 305 -4.84 11.80 -22.73
N ALA A 306 -4.50 11.13 -23.82
CA ALA A 306 -3.98 11.75 -25.04
C ALA A 306 -5.06 12.46 -25.88
N GLN A 307 -6.35 12.21 -25.62
CA GLN A 307 -7.43 12.90 -26.33
C GLN A 307 -7.47 14.40 -25.99
N GLU A 308 -7.30 15.23 -27.03
CA GLU A 308 -7.38 16.70 -26.90
C GLU A 308 -8.82 17.17 -26.58
N ASP A 309 -9.83 16.42 -27.04
CA ASP A 309 -11.25 16.73 -26.77
C ASP A 309 -11.71 16.11 -25.45
N VAL A 310 -11.71 16.93 -24.40
CA VAL A 310 -12.16 16.55 -23.06
C VAL A 310 -13.61 16.04 -23.05
N ALA A 311 -14.48 16.52 -23.92
CA ALA A 311 -15.88 16.08 -23.94
C ALA A 311 -16.03 14.66 -24.49
N ALA A 312 -15.27 14.32 -25.54
CA ALA A 312 -15.22 12.96 -26.08
C ALA A 312 -14.65 11.98 -25.04
N ARG A 313 -13.55 12.36 -24.39
CA ARG A 313 -12.92 11.57 -23.32
C ARG A 313 -13.87 11.23 -22.17
N LEU A 314 -14.65 12.22 -21.72
CA LEU A 314 -15.62 11.99 -20.64
C LEU A 314 -16.76 11.05 -21.05
N GLU A 315 -17.20 11.11 -22.32
CA GLU A 315 -18.22 10.17 -22.82
C GLU A 315 -17.68 8.75 -22.95
N GLU A 316 -16.41 8.56 -23.35
CA GLU A 316 -15.77 7.24 -23.38
C GLU A 316 -15.62 6.64 -21.98
N ILE A 317 -15.23 7.45 -20.99
CA ILE A 317 -15.19 7.02 -19.58
C ILE A 317 -16.59 6.60 -19.10
N GLU A 318 -17.65 7.35 -19.45
CA GLU A 318 -19.02 7.00 -19.09
C GLU A 318 -19.47 5.66 -19.71
N VAL A 319 -19.05 5.38 -20.95
CA VAL A 319 -19.30 4.08 -21.61
C VAL A 319 -18.61 2.94 -20.86
N MET A 320 -17.33 3.11 -20.50
CA MET A 320 -16.57 2.11 -19.75
C MET A 320 -17.21 1.81 -18.39
N LEU A 321 -17.67 2.85 -17.67
CA LEU A 321 -18.40 2.69 -16.40
C LEU A 321 -19.74 1.99 -16.58
N LEU A 322 -20.53 2.34 -17.61
CA LEU A 322 -21.79 1.65 -17.88
C LEU A 322 -21.58 0.17 -18.20
N ARG A 323 -20.47 -0.18 -18.85
CA ARG A 323 -20.10 -1.58 -19.12
C ARG A 323 -19.76 -2.32 -17.85
N SER A 324 -18.89 -1.77 -17.00
CA SER A 324 -18.47 -2.43 -15.76
C SER A 324 -19.65 -2.66 -14.80
N GLU A 325 -20.64 -1.76 -14.80
CA GLU A 325 -21.87 -1.92 -14.03
C GLU A 325 -22.90 -2.89 -14.65
N GLY A 326 -22.64 -3.46 -15.83
CA GLY A 326 -23.61 -4.28 -16.58
C GLY A 326 -24.83 -3.49 -17.07
N LYS A 327 -24.72 -2.17 -17.17
CA LYS A 327 -25.81 -1.25 -17.59
C LYS A 327 -25.67 -0.77 -19.04
N LEU A 328 -24.63 -1.19 -19.75
CA LEU A 328 -24.45 -0.87 -21.16
C LEU A 328 -25.53 -1.57 -22.00
N THR A 329 -26.46 -0.79 -22.54
CA THR A 329 -27.58 -1.30 -23.35
C THR A 329 -27.63 -0.57 -24.68
N LYS A 330 -28.26 -1.18 -25.71
CA LYS A 330 -28.60 -0.51 -26.98
C LYS A 330 -29.42 0.79 -26.78
N GLY A 331 -30.06 0.95 -25.62
CA GLY A 331 -30.72 2.20 -25.21
C GLY A 331 -29.71 3.26 -24.75
N ALA A 332 -28.76 2.88 -23.89
CA ALA A 332 -27.70 3.76 -23.41
C ALA A 332 -26.82 4.29 -24.56
N ILE A 333 -26.46 3.43 -25.51
CA ILE A 333 -25.62 3.80 -26.67
C ILE A 333 -26.25 4.91 -27.51
N ARG A 334 -27.59 4.92 -27.64
CA ARG A 334 -28.28 5.96 -28.42
C ARG A 334 -28.16 7.37 -27.83
N ASN A 335 -27.80 7.48 -26.55
CA ASN A 335 -27.66 8.76 -25.85
C ASN A 335 -26.22 9.30 -25.86
N ILE A 336 -25.24 8.50 -26.30
CA ILE A 336 -23.85 8.93 -26.50
C ILE A 336 -23.81 9.90 -27.69
N LYS A 337 -23.13 11.04 -27.54
CA LYS A 337 -23.17 12.12 -28.53
C LYS A 337 -21.98 12.07 -29.48
N THR A 338 -20.84 11.59 -28.99
CA THR A 338 -19.61 11.45 -29.76
C THR A 338 -19.61 10.13 -30.52
N GLU A 339 -19.14 10.19 -31.78
CA GLU A 339 -19.08 9.02 -32.67
C GLU A 339 -18.05 8.00 -32.16
N SER A 340 -16.90 8.48 -31.65
CA SER A 340 -15.84 7.64 -31.04
C SER A 340 -16.36 6.77 -29.90
N ALA A 341 -16.97 7.39 -28.88
CA ALA A 341 -17.52 6.66 -27.73
C ALA A 341 -18.65 5.69 -28.14
N ARG A 342 -19.39 6.03 -29.20
CA ARG A 342 -20.44 5.16 -29.73
C ARG A 342 -19.87 3.93 -30.41
N GLU A 343 -18.83 4.08 -31.23
CA GLU A 343 -18.13 2.96 -31.89
C GLU A 343 -17.54 1.98 -30.86
N ILE A 344 -16.91 2.51 -29.80
CA ILE A 344 -16.42 1.70 -28.67
C ILE A 344 -17.57 0.98 -27.96
N ALA A 345 -18.69 1.66 -27.70
CA ALA A 345 -19.83 1.03 -27.05
C ALA A 345 -20.49 -0.06 -27.90
N GLU A 346 -20.53 0.13 -29.22
CA GLU A 346 -21.09 -0.85 -30.17
C GLU A 346 -20.17 -2.09 -30.30
N SER A 347 -18.85 -1.91 -30.30
CA SER A 347 -17.90 -3.05 -30.37
C SER A 347 -18.02 -3.99 -29.18
N TYR A 348 -18.37 -3.48 -27.99
CA TYR A 348 -18.59 -4.31 -26.81
C TYR A 348 -19.86 -5.16 -26.88
N LEU A 349 -20.91 -4.71 -27.56
CA LEU A 349 -22.16 -5.49 -27.67
C LEU A 349 -22.09 -6.61 -28.70
N ASP A 350 -21.22 -6.47 -29.71
CA ASP A 350 -21.10 -7.45 -30.79
C ASP A 350 -20.35 -8.73 -30.35
N HIS A 351 -19.62 -8.70 -29.24
CA HIS A 351 -18.93 -9.88 -28.69
C HIS A 351 -19.80 -10.79 -27.81
N ASP A 352 -20.92 -10.30 -27.30
CA ASP A 352 -21.78 -11.08 -26.37
C ASP A 352 -22.84 -11.94 -27.10
N ASP A 353 -23.09 -11.73 -28.40
CA ASP A 353 -24.20 -12.38 -29.13
C ASP A 353 -23.78 -13.67 -29.88
N GLU A 354 -22.50 -14.05 -29.91
CA GLU A 354 -22.02 -15.21 -30.70
C GLU A 354 -21.89 -16.55 -29.90
N GLY A 355 -22.27 -16.60 -28.62
CA GLY A 355 -21.88 -17.70 -27.71
C GLY A 355 -22.88 -18.81 -27.37
N ASP A 356 -24.20 -18.66 -27.56
CA ASP A 356 -25.18 -19.47 -26.79
C ASP A 356 -26.17 -20.35 -27.59
N ASP A 357 -25.94 -20.59 -28.89
CA ASP A 357 -26.89 -21.34 -29.73
C ASP A 357 -26.74 -22.88 -29.72
N ASP A 358 -25.79 -23.46 -28.96
CA ASP A 358 -25.48 -24.91 -29.06
C ASP A 358 -26.04 -25.78 -27.92
N ASN A 359 -27.08 -25.34 -27.19
CA ASN A 359 -27.82 -26.22 -26.28
C ASN A 359 -28.90 -27.00 -27.04
N GLY A 360 -28.43 -27.94 -27.86
CA GLY A 360 -29.22 -28.92 -28.58
C GLY A 360 -30.13 -29.73 -27.66
N ASN A 361 -31.42 -29.42 -27.72
CA ASN A 361 -32.53 -30.14 -27.12
C ASN A 361 -32.62 -31.59 -27.66
N GLY A 362 -31.82 -32.50 -27.09
CA GLY A 362 -31.84 -33.94 -27.34
C GLY A 362 -33.00 -34.64 -26.64
N ASN A 363 -34.25 -34.33 -27.03
CA ASN A 363 -35.44 -35.04 -26.57
C ASN A 363 -35.58 -36.38 -27.34
N GLY A 364 -34.79 -37.38 -26.95
CA GLY A 364 -34.88 -38.75 -27.44
C GLY A 364 -35.96 -39.52 -26.67
N GLY A 365 -37.15 -39.64 -27.26
CA GLY A 365 -38.21 -40.51 -26.75
C GLY A 365 -37.87 -41.99 -26.96
N ASP A 366 -38.13 -42.82 -25.94
CA ASP A 366 -38.25 -44.26 -26.09
C ASP A 366 -39.65 -44.72 -25.64
N ASN A 367 -40.41 -45.20 -26.63
CA ASN A 367 -41.71 -45.84 -26.51
C ASN A 367 -41.50 -47.30 -26.91
N GLY A 368 -41.40 -48.20 -25.92
CA GLY A 368 -41.18 -49.63 -26.14
C GLY A 368 -42.12 -50.49 -25.30
N ASN A 369 -43.25 -50.85 -25.89
CA ASN A 369 -44.25 -51.80 -25.40
C ASN A 369 -43.74 -53.25 -25.56
N GLY A 370 -43.92 -54.11 -24.56
CA GLY A 370 -43.58 -55.54 -24.63
C GLY A 370 -43.88 -56.30 -23.34
#